data_AF-A0A2X1IY16-F1
#
_entry.id   AF-A0A2X1IY16-F1
#
_cell.length_a   1.000
_cell.length_b   1.000
_cell.length_c   1.000
_cell.angle_alpha   90.00
_cell.angle_beta   90.00
_cell.angle_gamma   90.00
#
_symmetry.space_group_name_H-M   'P 1'
#
loop_
_entity.id
_entity.type
_entity.pdbx_description
1 polymer ?
#
loop_
_entity_poly.entity_id
_entity_poly.type
_entity_poly.pdbx_seq_one_letter_code
_entity_poly.pdbx_strand_id
1 'polypeptide(L)' 'MPDNANIIRNIMLATLWCHDHLVHFYQLAGMDWIDVLDALKADPRKTSELAQSLSSWPKIIPWLFLRRTKPPEKIC' A
#
# COMPACT_ATOMS: atom_id res chain seq x y z
N MET A 1 -38.22 -7.59 0.76
CA MET A 1 -37.10 -7.83 -0.19
C MET A 1 -36.78 -9.31 -0.12
N PRO A 2 -36.65 -10.05 -1.25
CA PRO A 2 -36.22 -11.44 -1.19
C PRO A 2 -34.80 -11.55 -0.62
N ASP A 3 -34.51 -12.62 0.11
CA ASP A 3 -33.26 -12.78 0.87
C ASP A 3 -32.00 -12.66 0.01
N ASN A 4 -32.05 -13.17 -1.22
CA ASN A 4 -30.95 -13.06 -2.18
C ASN A 4 -30.61 -11.60 -2.52
N ALA A 5 -31.61 -10.72 -2.59
CA ALA A 5 -31.37 -9.30 -2.86
C ALA A 5 -30.81 -8.56 -1.63
N ASN A 6 -31.08 -9.04 -0.42
CA ASN A 6 -30.42 -8.53 0.79
C ASN A 6 -28.95 -8.96 0.85
N ILE A 7 -28.64 -10.21 0.48
CA ILE A 7 -27.25 -10.68 0.42
C ILE A 7 -26.43 -9.85 -0.57
N ILE A 8 -26.96 -9.59 -1.77
CA ILE A 8 -26.27 -8.76 -2.77
C ILE A 8 -26.02 -7.34 -2.23
N ARG A 9 -27.00 -6.73 -1.55
CA ARG A 9 -26.82 -5.40 -0.94
C ARG A 9 -25.76 -5.41 0.15
N ASN A 10 -25.70 -6.45 0.98
CA ASN A 10 -24.67 -6.59 2.01
C ASN A 10 -23.28 -6.76 1.39
N ILE A 11 -23.16 -7.50 0.29
CA ILE A 11 -21.89 -7.64 -0.43
C ILE A 11 -21.46 -6.29 -1.05
N MET A 12 -22.38 -5.54 -1.65
CA MET A 12 -22.09 -4.21 -2.19
C MET A 12 -21.62 -3.24 -1.10
N LEU A 13 -22.27 -3.27 0.07
CA LEU A 13 -21.88 -2.45 1.22
C LEU A 13 -20.50 -2.86 1.77
N ALA A 14 -20.23 -4.16 1.89
CA ALA A 14 -18.93 -4.67 2.34
C ALA A 14 -17.81 -4.29 1.36
N THR A 15 -18.10 -4.35 0.05
CA THR A 15 -17.15 -3.94 -1.00
C THR A 15 -16.82 -2.46 -0.88
N LEU A 16 -17.84 -1.62 -0.66
CA LEU A 16 -17.65 -0.19 -0.44
C LEU A 16 -16.82 0.06 0.81
N TRP A 17 -17.11 -0.63 1.91
CA TRP A 17 -16.35 -0.51 3.16
C TRP A 17 -14.86 -0.82 2.96
N CYS A 18 -14.53 -1.96 2.34
CA CYS A 18 -13.14 -2.34 2.10
C CYS A 18 -12.42 -1.33 1.19
N HIS A 19 -13.08 -0.86 0.13
CA HIS A 19 -12.49 0.10 -0.80
C HIS A 19 -12.28 1.48 -0.15
N ASP A 20 -13.31 2.01 0.49
CA ASP A 20 -13.28 3.36 1.07
C ASP A 20 -12.24 3.45 2.19
N HIS A 21 -12.19 2.47 3.09
CA HIS A 21 -11.19 2.48 4.17
C HIS A 21 -9.76 2.32 3.63
N LEU A 22 -9.56 1.52 2.58
CA LEU A 22 -8.24 1.37 1.96
C LEU A 22 -7.79 2.67 1.29
N VAL A 23 -8.66 3.29 0.48
CA VAL A 23 -8.35 4.56 -0.20
C VAL A 23 -8.17 5.69 0.81
N HIS A 24 -9.00 5.75 1.83
CA HIS A 24 -8.91 6.77 2.88
C HIS A 24 -7.58 6.69 3.62
N PHE A 25 -7.13 5.48 3.96
CA PHE A 25 -5.86 5.28 4.68
C PHE A 25 -4.64 5.69 3.84
N TYR A 26 -4.56 5.29 2.57
CA TYR A 26 -3.37 5.54 1.77
C TYR A 26 -3.37 6.91 1.08
N GLN A 27 -4.50 7.35 0.52
CA GLN A 27 -4.55 8.57 -0.30
C GLN A 27 -4.94 9.82 0.48
N LEU A 28 -5.80 9.71 1.51
CA LEU A 28 -6.21 10.87 2.30
C LEU A 28 -5.32 11.04 3.53
N ALA A 29 -5.35 10.08 4.45
CA ALA A 29 -4.63 10.18 5.72
C ALA A 29 -3.13 9.84 5.59
N GLY A 30 -2.73 9.14 4.52
CA GLY A 30 -1.37 8.61 4.41
C GLY A 30 -0.29 9.68 4.38
N MET A 31 -0.55 10.81 3.73
CA MET A 31 0.43 11.90 3.57
C MET A 31 0.68 12.68 4.87
N ASP A 32 -0.21 12.59 5.84
CA ASP A 32 -0.01 13.23 7.16
C ASP A 32 0.99 12.44 8.02
N TRP A 33 1.14 11.14 7.77
CA TRP A 33 2.02 10.24 8.54
C TRP A 33 3.31 9.86 7.81
N ILE A 34 3.32 9.93 6.48
CA ILE A 34 4.43 9.44 5.63
C ILE A 34 5.09 10.63 4.94
N ASP A 35 6.35 10.91 5.29
CA ASP A 35 7.16 11.89 4.56
C ASP A 35 7.70 11.30 3.25
N VAL A 36 7.16 11.76 2.13
CA VAL A 36 7.52 11.33 0.78
C VAL A 36 8.92 11.80 0.38
N LEU A 37 9.40 12.94 0.91
CA LEU A 37 10.72 13.46 0.58
C LEU A 37 11.83 12.67 1.27
N ASP A 38 11.58 12.21 2.50
CA ASP A 38 12.56 11.39 3.22
C ASP A 38 12.66 9.96 2.67
N ALA A 39 11.60 9.47 2.03
CA ALA A 39 11.60 8.17 1.36
C ALA A 39 12.69 8.03 0.28
N LEU A 40 13.14 9.13 -0.33
CA LEU A 40 14.23 9.13 -1.33
C LEU A 40 15.61 8.86 -0.71
N LYS A 41 15.78 9.10 0.60
CA LYS A 41 17.06 8.94 1.32
C LYS A 41 17.21 7.57 1.99
N ALA A 42 16.14 6.78 2.04
CA ALA A 42 16.12 5.50 2.73
C ALA A 42 17.00 4.43 2.06
N ASP A 43 17.64 3.57 2.86
CA ASP A 43 18.42 2.42 2.37
C ASP A 43 17.48 1.26 1.97
N PRO A 44 17.45 0.87 0.69
CA PRO A 44 16.52 -0.15 0.19
C PRO A 44 16.74 -1.55 0.77
N ARG A 45 17.94 -1.87 1.29
CA ARG A 45 18.18 -3.17 1.95
C ARG A 45 17.54 -3.22 3.32
N LYS A 46 17.75 -2.18 4.14
CA LYS A 46 17.16 -2.05 5.47
C LYS A 46 15.63 -1.95 5.40
N THR A 47 15.09 -1.22 4.42
CA THR A 47 13.64 -1.16 4.21
C THR A 47 13.04 -2.52 3.86
N SER A 48 13.78 -3.35 3.10
CA SER A 48 13.36 -4.71 2.79
C SER A 48 13.36 -5.62 4.02
N GLU A 49 14.40 -5.55 4.85
CA GLU A 49 14.49 -6.33 6.09
C GLU A 49 13.36 -5.94 7.07
N LEU A 50 13.10 -4.63 7.22
CA LEU A 50 12.02 -4.12 8.06
C LEU A 50 10.65 -4.56 7.56
N ALA A 51 10.40 -4.50 6.25
CA ALA A 51 9.12 -4.93 5.72
C ALA A 51 8.91 -6.45 5.85
N GLN A 52 9.98 -7.25 5.75
CA GLN A 52 9.91 -8.72 5.95
C GLN A 52 9.63 -9.09 7.40
N SER A 53 10.11 -8.30 8.37
CA SER A 53 9.80 -8.55 9.79
C SER A 53 8.37 -8.17 10.15
N LEU A 54 7.75 -7.25 9.41
CA LEU A 54 6.39 -6.78 9.66
C LEU A 54 5.29 -7.64 9.00
N SER A 55 5.56 -8.23 7.84
CA SER A 55 4.54 -8.91 7.04
C SER A 55 5.11 -9.97 6.10
N SER A 56 4.33 -11.02 5.84
CA SER A 56 4.64 -12.08 4.86
C SER A 56 4.34 -11.69 3.41
N TRP A 57 4.19 -10.40 3.11
CA TRP A 57 3.88 -9.92 1.76
C TRP A 57 4.99 -10.25 0.75
N PRO A 58 4.68 -10.78 -0.45
CA PRO A 58 5.71 -11.30 -1.36
C PRO A 58 6.56 -10.21 -2.04
N LYS A 59 6.08 -8.96 -2.12
CA LYS A 59 6.79 -7.87 -2.83
C LYS A 59 7.71 -7.08 -1.90
N ILE A 60 8.59 -7.77 -1.18
CA ILE A 60 9.55 -7.17 -0.24
C ILE A 60 10.99 -7.52 -0.64
N ILE A 61 11.33 -7.25 -1.91
CA ILE A 61 12.66 -7.56 -2.43
C ILE A 61 13.45 -6.25 -2.51
N PRO A 62 14.72 -6.19 -2.06
CA PRO A 62 15.49 -4.94 -2.00
C PRO A 62 15.56 -4.18 -3.35
N TRP A 63 15.64 -4.91 -4.46
CA TRP A 63 15.70 -4.31 -5.81
C TRP A 63 14.44 -3.51 -6.16
N LEU A 64 13.26 -3.91 -5.64
CA LEU A 64 12.00 -3.23 -5.90
C LEU A 64 11.96 -1.87 -5.20
N PHE A 65 12.52 -1.77 -3.99
CA PHE A 65 12.64 -0.51 -3.28
C PHE A 65 13.66 0.41 -3.95
N LEU A 66 14.81 -0.13 -4.38
CA LEU A 66 15.83 0.64 -5.11
C LEU A 66 15.28 1.26 -6.40
N ARG A 67 14.42 0.54 -7.13
CA ARG A 67 13.75 1.07 -8.34
C ARG A 67 12.80 2.23 -8.03
N ARG A 68 12.17 2.23 -6.86
CA ARG A 68 11.19 3.26 -6.46
C ARG A 68 11.84 4.53 -5.92
N THR A 69 13.03 4.43 -5.35
CA THR A 69 13.75 5.59 -4.80
C THR A 69 14.64 6.28 -5.83
N LYS A 70 15.05 5.60 -6.91
CA LYS A 70 15.84 6.22 -7.97
C LYS A 70 14.96 6.89 -9.04
N PRO A 71 15.29 8.12 -9.46
CA PRO A 71 14.65 8.74 -10.63
C PRO A 71 14.93 7.91 -11.89
N PRO A 72 14.01 7.88 -12.86
CA PRO A 72 14.08 6.99 -14.04
C PRO A 72 15.34 7.16 -14.88
N GLU A 73 15.98 8.32 -14.80
CA GLU A 73 17.21 8.66 -15.54
C GLU A 73 18.47 7.97 -14.99
N LYS A 74 18.46 7.48 -13.73
CA LYS A 74 19.64 6.90 -13.05
C LYS A 74 19.60 5.38 -12.96
N ILE A 75 18.83 4.73 -13.84
CA ILE A 75 18.56 3.28 -13.81
C ILE A 75 19.34 2.52 -14.92
N CYS A 76 19.95 3.23 -15.88
CA CYS A 76 20.96 2.67 -16.79
C CYS A 76 22.37 2.74 -16.19
#